data_AF-A0A8H4XAJ8-F1
#
_entry.id   AF-A0A8H4XAJ8-F1
#
_cell.length_a   1.000
_cell.length_b   1.000
_cell.length_c   1.000
_cell.angle_alpha   90.00
_cell.angle_beta   90.00
_cell.angle_gamma   90.00
#
_symmetry.space_group_name_H-M   'P 1'
#
loop_
_entity.id
_entity.type
_entity.pdbx_description
1 polymer ?
#
loop_
_entity_poly.entity_id
_entity_poly.type
_entity_poly.pdbx_seq_one_letter_code
_entity_poly.pdbx_strand_id
1 'polypeptide(L)'
;MGDTKTDALDCLKDWTNGLTDILLEVAQTGGLGEGVAGSGDPVESDEESAAEDEDESSNKKAQTVVDLEDINFGASAKKSKGDPIPVDFTTVSKVQINPTTLKEMVPSTSPTYASLTKQGYTIVGSHSGVKICRWTKSALRGRGSCYKYSFYGIKSHLCMETTPSLSCSNKCVFCWRHGTNPVGTTWRWKVDPPEMIFNGVKEGHYKKIKMLKGIPGVRAERFAEAMRIRHCALSLVGEPIFYPHINEFL
;
A
#
# COMPACT_ATOMS: atom_id res chain seq x y z
N MET A 1 -23.83 -0.96 12.66
CA MET A 1 -23.29 0.21 13.38
C MET A 1 -24.50 0.96 13.89
N GLY A 2 -24.59 1.20 15.21
CA GLY A 2 -25.72 1.90 15.81
C GLY A 2 -25.86 3.33 15.31
N ASP A 3 -27.09 3.83 15.27
CA ASP A 3 -27.44 5.21 14.92
C ASP A 3 -27.57 6.04 16.20
N THR A 4 -26.72 7.07 16.30
CA THR A 4 -26.62 7.95 17.47
C THR A 4 -27.90 8.71 17.81
N LYS A 5 -28.89 8.73 16.91
CA LYS A 5 -30.18 9.40 17.14
C LYS A 5 -31.29 8.45 17.57
N THR A 6 -31.18 7.16 17.28
CA THR A 6 -32.28 6.20 17.48
C THR A 6 -31.97 5.09 18.46
N ASP A 7 -30.72 4.63 18.57
CA ASP A 7 -30.37 3.45 19.38
C ASP A 7 -29.14 3.66 20.29
N ALA A 8 -28.73 4.91 20.50
CA ALA A 8 -27.51 5.25 21.23
C ALA A 8 -27.47 4.68 22.66
N LEU A 9 -28.59 4.70 23.38
CA LEU A 9 -28.67 4.16 24.74
C LEU A 9 -28.61 2.64 24.77
N ASP A 10 -29.22 1.97 23.79
CA ASP A 10 -29.18 0.51 23.69
C ASP A 10 -27.79 0.04 23.29
N CYS A 11 -27.15 0.70 22.30
CA CYS A 11 -25.76 0.44 21.94
C CYS A 11 -24.79 0.69 23.09
N LEU A 12 -24.99 1.76 23.87
CA LEU A 12 -24.17 2.03 25.06
C LEU A 12 -24.37 0.94 26.10
N LYS A 13 -25.61 0.52 26.36
CA LYS A 13 -25.93 -0.53 27.32
C LYS A 13 -25.28 -1.85 26.93
N ASP A 14 -25.41 -2.27 25.67
CA ASP A 14 -24.81 -3.49 25.14
C ASP A 14 -23.27 -3.45 25.24
N TRP A 15 -22.66 -2.30 24.91
CA TRP A 15 -21.23 -2.12 25.07
C TRP A 15 -20.78 -2.19 26.54
N THR A 16 -21.54 -1.56 27.44
CA THR A 16 -21.20 -1.53 28.88
C THR A 16 -21.34 -2.92 29.51
N ASN A 17 -22.36 -3.69 29.09
CA ASN A 17 -22.54 -5.08 29.50
C ASN A 17 -21.38 -5.95 29.03
N GLY A 18 -21.02 -5.87 27.74
CA GLY A 18 -19.89 -6.65 27.20
C GLY A 18 -18.56 -6.32 27.89
N LEU A 19 -18.32 -5.04 28.22
CA LEU A 19 -17.14 -4.64 28.99
C LEU A 19 -17.17 -5.20 30.42
N THR A 20 -18.32 -5.15 31.08
CA THR A 20 -18.49 -5.66 32.45
C THR A 20 -18.28 -7.17 32.50
N ASP A 21 -18.83 -7.91 31.53
CA ASP A 21 -18.67 -9.36 31.43
C ASP A 21 -17.20 -9.75 31.28
N ILE A 22 -16.46 -9.06 30.41
CA ILE A 22 -15.02 -9.30 30.22
C ILE A 22 -14.25 -9.01 31.52
N LEU A 23 -14.54 -7.90 32.21
CA LEU A 23 -13.86 -7.56 33.46
C LEU A 23 -14.14 -8.58 34.57
N LEU A 24 -15.37 -9.09 34.63
CA LEU A 24 -15.75 -10.17 35.55
C LEU A 24 -15.03 -11.48 35.19
N GLU A 25 -14.93 -11.81 33.91
CA GLU A 25 -14.22 -13.00 33.43
C GLU A 25 -12.72 -12.93 33.76
N VAL A 26 -12.09 -11.77 33.57
CA VAL A 26 -10.69 -11.53 33.95
C VAL A 26 -10.49 -11.65 35.45
N ALA A 27 -11.42 -11.12 36.25
CA ALA A 27 -11.35 -11.24 37.71
C ALA A 27 -11.50 -12.70 38.19
N GLN A 28 -12.28 -13.53 37.48
CA GLN A 28 -12.50 -14.94 37.83
C GLN A 28 -11.37 -15.86 37.34
N THR A 29 -10.88 -15.64 36.13
CA THR A 29 -9.92 -16.55 35.47
C THR A 29 -8.47 -16.08 35.60
N GLY A 30 -8.24 -14.84 36.02
CA GLY A 30 -6.92 -14.23 36.12
C GLY A 30 -6.34 -13.77 34.77
N GLY A 31 -7.11 -13.82 33.69
CA GLY A 31 -6.66 -13.43 32.34
C GLY A 31 -7.82 -13.25 31.36
N LEU A 32 -7.52 -12.86 30.12
CA LEU A 32 -8.52 -12.63 29.05
C LEU A 32 -8.96 -13.92 28.32
N GLY A 33 -8.79 -15.09 28.96
CA GLY A 33 -9.01 -16.40 28.35
C GLY A 33 -7.93 -16.82 27.33
N GLU A 34 -8.11 -17.99 26.71
CA GLU A 34 -7.32 -18.39 25.54
C GLU A 34 -7.80 -17.59 24.32
N GLY A 35 -6.86 -16.88 23.67
CA GLY A 35 -7.17 -16.08 22.48
C GLY A 35 -7.85 -16.89 21.37
N VAL A 36 -8.62 -16.20 20.53
CA VAL A 36 -9.34 -16.82 19.39
C VAL A 36 -8.41 -17.73 18.61
N ALA A 37 -8.82 -18.97 18.34
CA ALA A 37 -8.00 -19.95 17.61
C ALA A 37 -7.33 -19.34 16.36
N GLY A 38 -5.99 -19.21 16.42
CA GLY A 38 -5.17 -18.57 15.39
C GLY A 38 -4.77 -17.11 15.64
N SER A 39 -5.06 -16.53 16.81
CA SER A 39 -4.54 -15.23 17.23
C SER A 39 -3.03 -15.26 17.49
N GLY A 40 -2.48 -16.43 17.83
CA GLY A 40 -1.07 -16.61 18.16
C GLY A 40 -0.66 -15.82 19.41
N ASP A 41 0.48 -16.15 19.99
CA ASP A 41 1.10 -15.30 21.01
C ASP A 41 1.58 -13.99 20.35
N PRO A 42 1.53 -12.86 21.06
CA PRO A 42 2.09 -11.59 20.60
C PRO A 42 3.62 -11.69 20.57
N VAL A 43 4.15 -12.38 19.56
CA VAL A 43 5.58 -12.41 19.28
C VAL A 43 5.90 -11.14 18.51
N GLU A 44 6.60 -10.21 19.17
CA GLU A 44 7.17 -9.02 18.55
C GLU A 44 7.99 -9.45 17.33
N SER A 45 7.52 -9.06 16.15
CA SER A 45 8.01 -9.58 14.87
C SER A 45 9.18 -8.77 14.33
N ASP A 46 10.03 -8.25 15.21
CA ASP A 46 11.15 -7.35 14.88
C ASP A 46 12.43 -8.09 14.47
N GLU A 47 12.54 -9.38 14.78
CA GLU A 47 13.79 -10.13 14.60
C GLU A 47 14.10 -10.60 13.16
N GLU A 48 13.18 -10.49 12.19
CA GLU A 48 13.49 -10.87 10.80
C GLU A 48 14.18 -9.76 9.98
N SER A 49 14.60 -8.64 10.61
CA SER A 49 15.34 -7.56 9.94
C SER A 49 16.87 -7.71 10.01
N ALA A 50 17.39 -8.50 10.96
CA ALA A 50 18.80 -8.46 11.34
C ALA A 50 19.68 -9.54 10.67
N ALA A 51 19.08 -10.46 9.90
CA ALA A 51 19.78 -11.66 9.43
C ALA A 51 20.27 -11.61 7.97
N GLU A 52 20.22 -10.46 7.29
CA GLU A 52 20.64 -10.36 5.87
C GLU A 52 21.91 -9.51 5.63
N ASP A 53 22.57 -8.99 6.66
CA ASP A 53 23.71 -8.05 6.50
C ASP A 53 25.08 -8.55 7.02
N GLU A 54 25.27 -9.85 7.22
CA GLU A 54 26.59 -10.43 7.54
C GLU A 54 26.99 -11.48 6.49
N ASP A 55 27.47 -11.01 5.32
CA ASP A 55 28.64 -11.57 4.60
C ASP A 55 28.76 -10.99 3.18
N GLU A 56 29.62 -9.99 2.98
CA GLU A 56 30.74 -10.06 2.03
C GLU A 56 31.59 -8.78 2.07
N SER A 57 32.77 -8.90 2.67
CA SER A 57 33.88 -7.99 2.45
C SER A 57 34.52 -8.27 1.10
N SER A 58 34.58 -7.25 0.22
CA SER A 58 35.70 -6.89 -0.70
C SER A 58 35.28 -6.47 -2.12
N ASN A 59 34.98 -5.19 -2.33
CA ASN A 59 35.66 -4.39 -3.36
C ASN A 59 35.25 -2.91 -3.30
N LYS A 60 36.24 -2.04 -3.07
CA LYS A 60 36.09 -0.58 -3.16
C LYS A 60 35.93 -0.18 -4.63
N LYS A 61 34.76 0.34 -5.00
CA LYS A 61 34.64 1.41 -6.01
C LYS A 61 33.74 2.50 -5.45
N ALA A 62 34.35 3.63 -5.14
CA ALA A 62 33.65 4.86 -4.78
C ALA A 62 32.82 5.32 -5.99
N GLN A 63 31.50 5.24 -5.87
CA GLN A 63 30.57 5.89 -6.79
C GLN A 63 30.09 7.16 -6.09
N THR A 64 30.61 8.30 -6.54
CA THR A 64 30.22 9.63 -6.10
C THR A 64 28.74 9.86 -6.38
N VAL A 65 27.95 10.00 -5.32
CA VAL A 65 26.60 10.57 -5.39
C VAL A 65 26.73 12.04 -5.75
N VAL A 66 26.19 12.42 -6.91
CA VAL A 66 26.12 13.83 -7.32
C VAL A 66 24.83 14.39 -6.75
N ASP A 67 24.98 15.30 -5.79
CA ASP A 67 23.91 16.11 -5.21
C ASP A 67 23.34 17.04 -6.29
N LEU A 68 22.02 17.07 -6.44
CA LEU A 68 21.33 17.68 -7.58
C LEU A 68 20.84 19.12 -7.31
N GLU A 69 21.33 19.77 -6.25
CA GLU A 69 20.87 21.12 -5.86
C GLU A 69 21.84 22.28 -6.20
N ASP A 70 22.96 22.03 -6.90
CA ASP A 70 23.97 23.06 -7.25
C ASP A 70 24.10 23.37 -8.75
N ILE A 71 22.99 23.49 -9.49
CA ILE A 71 22.99 24.17 -10.80
C ILE A 71 22.27 25.50 -10.69
N ASN A 72 23.02 26.50 -10.24
CA ASN A 72 22.70 27.92 -10.34
C ASN A 72 22.78 28.36 -11.82
N PHE A 73 21.64 28.43 -12.54
CA PHE A 73 21.56 29.13 -13.83
C PHE A 73 21.22 30.61 -13.62
N GLY A 74 22.27 31.39 -13.34
CA GLY A 74 22.24 32.84 -13.45
C GLY A 74 22.11 33.28 -14.92
N ALA A 75 21.01 33.97 -15.21
CA ALA A 75 20.80 34.98 -16.25
C ALA A 75 21.61 34.91 -17.56
N SER A 76 20.94 34.51 -18.66
CA SER A 76 20.98 35.23 -19.93
C SER A 76 19.81 34.83 -20.82
N ALA A 77 19.02 35.83 -21.20
CA ALA A 77 17.78 35.73 -21.94
C ALA A 77 17.95 35.08 -23.32
N LYS A 78 17.10 34.09 -23.64
CA LYS A 78 16.59 33.85 -25.00
C LYS A 78 15.17 33.28 -24.90
N LYS A 79 14.24 34.09 -25.39
CA LYS A 79 12.80 33.86 -25.49
C LYS A 79 12.54 32.74 -26.51
N SER A 80 12.03 31.59 -26.08
CA SER A 80 11.42 30.58 -26.95
C SER A 80 10.02 30.25 -26.45
N LYS A 81 9.05 30.36 -27.35
CA LYS A 81 7.61 30.14 -27.14
C LYS A 81 7.32 28.69 -26.72
N GLY A 82 6.44 28.52 -25.73
CA GLY A 82 5.63 27.32 -25.59
C GLY A 82 5.71 26.61 -24.23
N ASP A 83 5.39 27.29 -23.14
CA ASP A 83 5.04 26.60 -21.89
C ASP A 83 3.56 26.20 -21.92
N PRO A 84 3.20 24.95 -21.57
CA PRO A 84 1.80 24.53 -21.54
C PRO A 84 1.06 25.18 -20.36
N ILE A 85 -0.05 25.82 -20.69
CA ILE A 85 -0.94 26.53 -19.76
C ILE A 85 -1.60 25.49 -18.82
N PRO A 86 -1.55 25.66 -17.49
CA PRO A 86 -2.24 24.76 -16.56
C PRO A 86 -3.75 24.89 -16.71
N VAL A 87 -4.43 23.75 -16.86
CA VAL A 87 -5.91 23.69 -16.91
C VAL A 87 -6.49 23.92 -15.51
N ASP A 88 -7.09 25.09 -15.34
CA ASP A 88 -7.91 25.50 -14.20
C ASP A 88 -9.32 24.89 -14.34
N PHE A 89 -9.81 24.22 -13.30
CA PHE A 89 -11.11 23.54 -13.27
C PHE A 89 -12.31 24.51 -13.24
N THR A 90 -12.08 25.83 -13.16
CA THR A 90 -13.16 26.82 -13.07
C THR A 90 -13.60 27.45 -14.39
N THR A 91 -12.95 27.16 -15.52
CA THR A 91 -13.35 27.69 -16.82
C THR A 91 -13.46 26.61 -17.89
N VAL A 92 -14.70 26.42 -18.38
CA VAL A 92 -15.01 25.48 -19.46
C VAL A 92 -14.50 26.07 -20.78
N SER A 93 -13.25 25.80 -21.12
CA SER A 93 -12.72 26.09 -22.46
C SER A 93 -12.13 24.81 -23.05
N LYS A 94 -12.71 24.37 -24.18
CA LYS A 94 -12.23 23.24 -24.97
C LYS A 94 -10.83 23.53 -25.49
N VAL A 95 -9.81 23.00 -24.84
CA VAL A 95 -8.44 22.99 -25.36
C VAL A 95 -8.21 21.68 -26.09
N GLN A 96 -7.98 21.76 -27.41
CA GLN A 96 -7.49 20.64 -28.22
C GLN A 96 -6.05 20.31 -27.79
N ILE A 97 -5.87 19.14 -27.16
CA ILE A 97 -4.56 18.60 -26.80
C ILE A 97 -4.01 17.83 -28.01
N ASN A 98 -2.88 18.29 -28.56
CA ASN A 98 -2.08 17.50 -29.50
C ASN A 98 -1.51 16.26 -28.77
N PRO A 99 -1.56 15.05 -29.35
CA PRO A 99 -1.17 13.82 -28.66
C PRO A 99 0.36 13.64 -28.64
N THR A 100 1.07 14.52 -27.95
CA THR A 100 2.43 14.25 -27.48
C THR A 100 2.33 13.29 -26.30
N THR A 101 2.84 12.07 -26.48
CA THR A 101 2.86 10.93 -25.54
C THR A 101 2.89 11.35 -24.07
N LEU A 102 1.80 11.15 -23.35
CA LEU A 102 1.72 11.45 -21.91
C LEU A 102 2.77 10.63 -21.16
N LYS A 103 3.47 11.29 -20.23
CA LYS A 103 4.55 10.68 -19.44
C LYS A 103 3.98 9.63 -18.48
N GLU A 104 4.62 8.46 -18.40
CA GLU A 104 4.32 7.45 -17.39
C GLU A 104 4.76 7.92 -15.98
N MET A 105 4.00 7.53 -14.95
CA MET A 105 4.30 7.95 -13.57
C MET A 105 5.56 7.26 -13.04
N VAL A 106 5.67 5.96 -13.28
CA VAL A 106 6.82 5.14 -12.91
C VAL A 106 7.24 4.28 -14.11
N PRO A 107 8.02 4.83 -15.06
CA PRO A 107 8.54 4.07 -16.19
C PRO A 107 9.43 2.92 -15.72
N SER A 108 9.44 1.80 -16.44
CA SER A 108 10.25 0.61 -16.12
C SER A 108 11.76 0.89 -16.07
N THR A 109 12.22 1.91 -16.77
CA THR A 109 13.62 2.36 -16.79
C THR A 109 13.99 3.33 -15.66
N SER A 110 13.01 3.75 -14.84
CA SER A 110 13.24 4.75 -13.81
C SER A 110 13.93 4.16 -12.55
N PRO A 111 14.75 4.95 -11.83
CA PRO A 111 15.30 4.53 -10.54
C PRO A 111 14.22 4.19 -9.51
N THR A 112 13.09 4.89 -9.56
CA THR A 112 11.92 4.63 -8.72
C THR A 112 11.35 3.23 -8.96
N TYR A 113 11.23 2.80 -10.22
CA TYR A 113 10.77 1.45 -10.56
C TYR A 113 11.70 0.37 -9.98
N ALA A 114 13.02 0.55 -10.12
CA ALA A 114 14.01 -0.38 -9.59
C ALA A 114 13.94 -0.48 -8.05
N SER A 115 13.86 0.67 -7.36
CA SER A 115 13.74 0.73 -5.90
C SER A 115 12.45 0.07 -5.40
N LEU A 116 11.30 0.35 -6.04
CA LEU A 116 10.03 -0.28 -5.70
C LEU A 116 10.07 -1.79 -5.90
N THR A 117 10.62 -2.25 -7.02
CA THR A 117 10.73 -3.67 -7.33
C THR A 117 11.62 -4.39 -6.30
N LYS A 118 12.77 -3.78 -5.91
CA LYS A 118 13.64 -4.30 -4.85
C LYS A 118 12.90 -4.46 -3.51
N GLN A 119 12.00 -3.54 -3.19
CA GLN A 119 11.17 -3.59 -1.97
C GLN A 119 9.98 -4.56 -2.07
N GLY A 120 9.90 -5.35 -3.14
CA GLY A 120 8.89 -6.38 -3.33
C GLY A 120 7.56 -5.87 -3.89
N TYR A 121 7.51 -4.68 -4.48
CA TYR A 121 6.35 -4.22 -5.24
C TYR A 121 6.26 -4.97 -6.57
N THR A 122 5.03 -5.14 -7.07
CA THR A 122 4.78 -5.41 -8.47
C THR A 122 4.07 -4.19 -9.02
N ILE A 123 4.76 -3.49 -9.93
CA ILE A 123 4.20 -2.33 -10.63
C ILE A 123 3.25 -2.84 -11.71
N VAL A 124 2.11 -2.18 -11.84
CA VAL A 124 1.06 -2.52 -12.80
C VAL A 124 0.77 -1.29 -13.65
N GLY A 125 0.88 -1.45 -14.96
CA GLY A 125 0.80 -0.33 -15.89
C GLY A 125 1.90 0.70 -15.63
N SER A 126 1.51 1.97 -15.75
CA SER A 126 2.38 3.15 -15.65
C SER A 126 2.35 3.82 -14.28
N HIS A 127 1.39 3.51 -13.41
CA HIS A 127 1.16 4.25 -12.17
C HIS A 127 0.59 3.46 -10.98
N SER A 128 0.25 2.18 -11.13
CA SER A 128 -0.37 1.37 -10.08
C SER A 128 0.60 0.32 -9.52
N GLY A 129 0.23 -0.30 -8.39
CA GLY A 129 1.07 -1.35 -7.83
C GLY A 129 0.39 -2.23 -6.79
N VAL A 130 0.96 -3.41 -6.57
CA VAL A 130 0.50 -4.40 -5.59
C VAL A 130 1.69 -4.98 -4.81
N LYS A 131 1.48 -5.26 -3.53
CA LYS A 131 2.49 -5.89 -2.66
C LYS A 131 1.81 -6.82 -1.67
N ILE A 132 2.52 -7.86 -1.22
CA ILE A 132 2.04 -8.70 -0.13
C ILE A 132 2.26 -7.98 1.20
N CYS A 133 1.16 -7.80 1.94
CA CYS A 133 1.18 -7.23 3.27
C CYS A 133 2.04 -8.09 4.22
N ARG A 134 2.74 -7.45 5.17
CA ARG A 134 3.48 -8.13 6.25
C ARG A 134 2.62 -9.18 6.95
N TRP A 135 1.39 -8.81 7.29
CA TRP A 135 0.46 -9.68 8.01
C TRP A 135 -0.13 -10.81 7.16
N THR A 136 -0.16 -10.67 5.84
CA THR A 136 -0.49 -11.80 4.94
C THR A 136 0.55 -12.90 5.07
N LYS A 137 1.86 -12.55 5.12
CA LYS A 137 2.93 -13.53 5.34
C LYS A 137 2.82 -14.19 6.72
N SER A 138 2.54 -13.40 7.76
CA SER A 138 2.34 -13.91 9.13
C SER A 138 1.17 -14.90 9.21
N ALA A 139 0.02 -14.52 8.65
CA ALA A 139 -1.19 -15.33 8.65
C ALA A 139 -1.03 -16.65 7.86
N LEU A 140 -0.29 -16.61 6.74
CA LEU A 140 0.06 -17.81 5.98
C LEU A 140 0.93 -18.79 6.79
N ARG A 141 1.81 -18.27 7.65
CA ARG A 141 2.64 -19.07 8.57
C ARG A 141 1.93 -19.48 9.86
N GLY A 142 0.67 -19.07 10.05
CA GLY A 142 -0.08 -19.31 11.28
C GLY A 142 0.41 -18.50 12.49
N ARG A 143 1.24 -17.46 12.29
CA ARG A 143 1.79 -16.58 13.33
C ARG A 143 0.87 -15.36 13.61
N GLY A 144 -0.44 -15.52 13.45
CA GLY A 144 -1.43 -14.45 13.68
C GLY A 144 -1.79 -13.60 12.46
N SER A 145 -2.84 -12.79 12.62
CA SER A 145 -3.40 -11.87 11.62
C SER A 145 -3.27 -10.41 12.08
N CYS A 146 -3.44 -9.44 11.17
CA CYS A 146 -3.40 -8.02 11.54
C CYS A 146 -4.57 -7.63 12.44
N TYR A 147 -4.49 -6.45 13.06
CA TYR A 147 -5.56 -5.90 13.90
C TYR A 147 -6.94 -5.86 13.22
N LYS A 148 -7.00 -5.77 11.88
CA LYS A 148 -8.27 -5.78 11.12
C LYS A 148 -9.01 -7.11 11.23
N TYR A 149 -8.30 -8.20 11.54
CA TYR A 149 -8.93 -9.47 11.87
C TYR A 149 -9.71 -9.36 13.18
N SER A 150 -9.08 -8.83 14.23
CA SER A 150 -9.70 -8.70 15.55
C SER A 150 -10.89 -7.73 15.54
N PHE A 151 -10.79 -6.61 14.82
CA PHE A 151 -11.84 -5.59 14.81
C PHE A 151 -12.94 -5.84 13.78
N TYR A 152 -12.62 -6.43 12.63
CA TYR A 152 -13.53 -6.52 11.48
C TYR A 152 -13.69 -7.93 10.91
N GLY A 153 -13.03 -8.95 11.49
CA GLY A 153 -13.03 -10.31 10.95
C GLY A 153 -12.28 -10.46 9.62
N ILE A 154 -11.50 -9.45 9.21
CA ILE A 154 -10.76 -9.46 7.93
C ILE A 154 -9.54 -10.37 8.04
N LYS A 155 -9.61 -11.53 7.40
CA LYS A 155 -8.49 -12.48 7.33
C LYS A 155 -7.36 -11.94 6.47
N SER A 156 -6.19 -11.71 7.06
CA SER A 156 -5.06 -11.05 6.38
C SER A 156 -4.53 -11.82 5.17
N HIS A 157 -4.57 -13.15 5.19
CA HIS A 157 -4.17 -13.99 4.05
C HIS A 157 -5.15 -13.96 2.88
N LEU A 158 -6.33 -13.35 3.05
CA LEU A 158 -7.32 -13.13 1.99
C LEU A 158 -7.38 -11.67 1.51
N CYS A 159 -6.47 -10.82 2.00
CA CYS A 159 -6.42 -9.40 1.69
C CYS A 159 -5.38 -9.12 0.60
N MET A 160 -5.79 -8.43 -0.46
CA MET A 160 -4.92 -7.86 -1.48
C MET A 160 -4.65 -6.39 -1.19
N GLU A 161 -3.40 -6.03 -0.93
CA GLU A 161 -2.98 -4.65 -0.71
C GLU A 161 -2.44 -4.04 -2.01
N THR A 162 -3.10 -3.00 -2.49
CA THR A 162 -2.81 -2.36 -3.78
C THR A 162 -2.99 -0.84 -3.73
N THR A 163 -2.56 -0.16 -4.78
CA THR A 163 -2.87 1.24 -5.01
C THR A 163 -3.05 1.48 -6.51
N PRO A 164 -4.10 2.21 -6.93
CA PRO A 164 -4.23 2.65 -8.30
C PRO A 164 -3.33 3.87 -8.59
N SER A 165 -2.75 4.53 -7.59
CA SER A 165 -1.88 5.70 -7.77
C SER A 165 -0.68 5.67 -6.81
N LEU A 166 0.53 5.57 -7.37
CA LEU A 166 1.78 5.69 -6.60
C LEU A 166 2.10 7.13 -6.19
N SER A 167 1.42 8.12 -6.79
CA SER A 167 1.59 9.53 -6.48
C SER A 167 0.72 9.97 -5.30
N CYS A 168 1.19 10.93 -4.53
CA CYS A 168 0.45 11.56 -3.43
C CYS A 168 0.53 13.09 -3.53
N SER A 169 -0.47 13.80 -3.03
CA SER A 169 -0.43 15.27 -2.92
C SER A 169 0.36 15.76 -1.70
N ASN A 170 0.57 14.90 -0.71
CA ASN A 170 1.25 15.23 0.54
C ASN A 170 2.66 14.63 0.60
N LYS A 171 3.57 15.33 1.29
CA LYS A 171 4.93 14.86 1.61
C LYS A 171 5.09 14.74 3.13
N CYS A 172 4.35 13.79 3.72
CA CYS A 172 4.33 13.59 5.17
C CYS A 172 5.69 13.13 5.70
N VAL A 173 6.12 13.69 6.84
CA VAL A 173 7.39 13.36 7.50
C VAL A 173 7.49 11.90 7.95
N PHE A 174 6.34 11.29 8.27
CA PHE A 174 6.23 9.90 8.71
C PHE A 174 5.99 8.91 7.56
N CYS A 175 5.84 9.39 6.32
CA CYS A 175 5.71 8.48 5.20
C CYS A 175 7.06 7.81 4.96
N TRP A 176 7.12 6.49 5.16
CA TRP A 176 8.34 5.66 5.04
C TRP A 176 9.06 5.76 3.68
N ARG A 177 8.45 6.43 2.70
CA ARG A 177 8.99 6.68 1.36
C ARG A 177 9.99 7.82 1.29
N HIS A 178 10.20 8.58 2.37
CA HIS A 178 11.19 9.67 2.47
C HIS A 178 11.26 10.59 1.24
N GLY A 179 10.12 10.87 0.59
CA GLY A 179 10.04 11.76 -0.58
C GLY A 179 10.46 11.16 -1.93
N THR A 180 10.68 9.85 -2.05
CA THR A 180 11.09 9.18 -3.31
C THR A 180 9.95 9.01 -4.33
N ASN A 181 8.69 9.11 -3.89
CA ASN A 181 7.54 8.95 -4.77
C ASN A 181 7.20 10.24 -5.51
N PRO A 182 6.57 10.14 -6.69
CA PRO A 182 6.06 11.30 -7.42
C PRO A 182 5.03 12.07 -6.57
N VAL A 183 5.23 13.37 -6.41
CA VAL A 183 4.25 14.25 -5.76
C VAL A 183 3.51 15.06 -6.82
N GLY A 184 2.21 15.26 -6.61
CA GLY A 184 1.37 16.06 -7.49
C GLY A 184 0.04 16.44 -6.83
N THR A 185 -0.40 17.67 -7.05
CA THR A 185 -1.75 18.15 -6.68
C THR A 185 -2.75 17.97 -7.81
N THR A 186 -2.27 17.74 -9.04
CA THR A 186 -3.09 17.44 -10.23
C THR A 186 -2.54 16.23 -11.00
N TRP A 187 -3.42 15.51 -11.67
CA TRP A 187 -3.05 14.35 -12.47
C TRP A 187 -2.41 14.81 -13.79
N ARG A 188 -1.15 14.40 -14.03
CA ARG A 188 -0.36 14.80 -15.21
C ARG A 188 0.27 13.63 -15.98
N TRP A 189 -0.10 12.40 -15.61
CA TRP A 189 0.50 11.19 -16.17
C TRP A 189 -0.47 10.49 -17.12
N LYS A 190 0.05 9.51 -17.86
CA LYS A 190 -0.79 8.54 -18.55
C LYS A 190 -1.79 7.92 -17.57
N VAL A 191 -3.05 7.81 -17.98
CA VAL A 191 -4.12 7.15 -17.22
C VAL A 191 -4.32 5.76 -17.80
N ASP A 192 -4.08 4.74 -17.01
CA ASP A 192 -4.35 3.36 -17.39
C ASP A 192 -5.82 2.99 -17.07
N PRO A 193 -6.47 2.14 -17.88
CA PRO A 193 -7.86 1.72 -17.64
C PRO A 193 -8.04 0.92 -16.34
N PRO A 194 -9.15 1.09 -15.60
CA PRO A 194 -9.36 0.45 -14.30
C PRO A 194 -9.39 -1.08 -14.39
N GLU A 195 -10.01 -1.65 -15.43
CA GLU A 195 -10.05 -3.10 -15.65
C GLU A 195 -8.64 -3.68 -15.89
N MET A 196 -7.79 -2.97 -16.63
CA MET A 196 -6.41 -3.38 -16.86
C MET A 196 -5.62 -3.38 -15.54
N ILE A 197 -5.78 -2.33 -14.73
CA ILE A 197 -5.15 -2.23 -13.42
C ILE A 197 -5.61 -3.37 -12.53
N PHE A 198 -6.93 -3.60 -12.43
CA PHE A 198 -7.52 -4.63 -11.58
C PHE A 198 -6.98 -6.03 -11.93
N ASN A 199 -6.96 -6.37 -13.22
CA ASN A 199 -6.43 -7.65 -13.69
C ASN A 199 -4.94 -7.79 -13.38
N GLY A 200 -4.15 -6.75 -13.60
CA GLY A 200 -2.72 -6.77 -13.31
C GLY A 200 -2.39 -6.87 -11.81
N VAL A 201 -3.13 -6.17 -10.94
CA VAL A 201 -2.90 -6.25 -9.48
C VAL A 201 -3.34 -7.61 -8.93
N LYS A 202 -4.44 -8.17 -9.45
CA LYS A 202 -4.91 -9.51 -9.11
C LYS A 202 -3.89 -10.58 -9.52
N GLU A 203 -3.39 -10.52 -10.75
CA GLU A 203 -2.35 -11.42 -11.24
C GLU A 203 -1.06 -11.28 -10.41
N GLY A 204 -0.62 -10.04 -10.16
CA GLY A 204 0.56 -9.75 -9.35
C GLY A 204 0.44 -10.27 -7.92
N HIS A 205 -0.72 -10.12 -7.30
CA HIS A 205 -1.00 -10.68 -5.97
C HIS A 205 -0.90 -12.21 -5.98
N TYR A 206 -1.58 -12.89 -6.91
CA TYR A 206 -1.52 -14.35 -6.98
C TYR A 206 -0.14 -14.88 -7.31
N LYS A 207 0.60 -14.22 -8.19
CA LYS A 207 1.99 -14.59 -8.50
C LYS A 207 2.85 -14.55 -7.24
N LYS A 208 2.71 -13.50 -6.42
CA LYS A 208 3.44 -13.40 -5.15
C LYS A 208 2.97 -14.42 -4.12
N ILE A 209 1.67 -14.68 -3.99
CA ILE A 209 1.17 -15.76 -3.11
C ILE A 209 1.76 -17.10 -3.53
N LYS A 210 1.75 -17.44 -4.83
CA LYS A 210 2.33 -18.69 -5.36
C LYS A 210 3.81 -18.85 -5.02
N MET A 211 4.59 -17.76 -5.02
CA MET A 211 6.01 -17.78 -4.63
C MET A 211 6.21 -18.13 -3.15
N LEU A 212 5.18 -17.96 -2.30
CA LEU A 212 5.25 -18.35 -0.89
C LEU A 212 5.00 -19.86 -0.68
N LYS A 213 4.67 -20.61 -1.74
CA LYS A 213 4.48 -22.06 -1.66
C LYS A 213 5.80 -22.74 -1.32
N GLY A 214 5.80 -23.58 -0.29
CA GLY A 214 6.98 -24.33 0.12
C GLY A 214 7.94 -23.56 1.04
N ILE A 215 7.65 -22.30 1.36
CA ILE A 215 8.38 -21.59 2.41
C ILE A 215 8.12 -22.27 3.76
N PRO A 216 9.16 -22.50 4.59
CA PRO A 216 9.00 -23.08 5.92
C PRO A 216 7.92 -22.36 6.76
N GLY A 217 7.06 -23.14 7.40
CA GLY A 217 5.97 -22.67 8.25
C GLY A 217 4.67 -22.30 7.52
N VAL A 218 4.66 -22.20 6.18
CA VAL A 218 3.41 -21.90 5.45
C VAL A 218 2.44 -23.08 5.54
N ARG A 219 1.25 -22.83 6.10
CA ARG A 219 0.19 -23.84 6.28
C ARG A 219 -0.53 -24.09 4.96
N ALA A 220 -0.63 -25.35 4.55
CA ALA A 220 -1.23 -25.75 3.28
C ALA A 220 -2.70 -25.28 3.13
N GLU A 221 -3.48 -25.37 4.21
CA GLU A 221 -4.87 -24.91 4.25
C GLU A 221 -5.00 -23.39 4.06
N ARG A 222 -4.17 -22.59 4.74
CA ARG A 222 -4.15 -21.12 4.61
C ARG A 222 -3.70 -20.70 3.23
N PHE A 223 -2.73 -21.40 2.67
CA PHE A 223 -2.26 -21.18 1.30
C PHE A 223 -3.38 -21.46 0.27
N ALA A 224 -4.12 -22.56 0.44
CA ALA A 224 -5.26 -22.88 -0.41
C ALA A 224 -6.36 -21.80 -0.31
N GLU A 225 -6.65 -21.31 0.89
CA GLU A 225 -7.59 -20.20 1.09
C GLU A 225 -7.09 -18.89 0.44
N ALA A 226 -5.80 -18.58 0.54
CA ALA A 226 -5.17 -17.35 0.03
C ALA A 226 -5.24 -17.21 -1.50
N MET A 227 -5.46 -18.31 -2.22
CA MET A 227 -5.74 -18.28 -3.67
C MET A 227 -7.11 -17.67 -4.03
N ARG A 228 -7.89 -17.25 -3.03
CA ARG A 228 -9.16 -16.56 -3.20
C ARG A 228 -9.15 -15.24 -2.41
N ILE A 229 -8.88 -14.15 -3.11
CA ILE A 229 -8.94 -12.79 -2.56
C ILE A 229 -10.37 -12.49 -2.12
N ARG A 230 -10.52 -11.91 -0.92
CA ARG A 230 -11.82 -11.51 -0.34
C ARG A 230 -11.90 -10.04 0.01
N HIS A 231 -10.75 -9.41 0.22
CA HIS A 231 -10.65 -8.02 0.60
C HIS A 231 -9.63 -7.32 -0.28
N CYS A 232 -9.91 -6.08 -0.67
CA CYS A 232 -8.97 -5.22 -1.35
C CYS A 232 -8.69 -4.00 -0.47
N ALA A 233 -7.42 -3.80 -0.10
CA ALA A 233 -6.97 -2.64 0.67
C ALA A 233 -6.28 -1.65 -0.27
N LEU A 234 -6.95 -0.55 -0.56
CA LEU A 234 -6.41 0.58 -1.31
C LEU A 234 -5.59 1.48 -0.39
N SER A 235 -4.49 0.96 0.11
CA SER A 235 -3.70 1.64 1.15
C SER A 235 -2.20 1.34 1.06
N LEU A 236 -1.75 0.84 -0.10
CA LEU A 236 -0.37 0.40 -0.24
C LEU A 236 0.63 1.57 -0.14
N VAL A 237 0.44 2.57 -0.99
CA VAL A 237 1.27 3.78 -1.08
C VAL A 237 0.56 4.80 -1.98
N GLY A 238 0.91 6.07 -1.84
CA GLY A 238 0.33 7.15 -2.63
C GLY A 238 -1.05 7.55 -2.11
N GLU A 239 -1.80 8.26 -2.93
CA GLU A 239 -3.17 8.69 -2.65
C GLU A 239 -4.13 8.04 -3.66
N PRO A 240 -4.90 7.00 -3.27
CA PRO A 240 -5.77 6.27 -4.19
C PRO A 240 -6.86 7.14 -4.83
N ILE A 241 -7.42 8.11 -4.09
CA ILE A 241 -8.49 8.99 -4.61
C ILE A 241 -7.99 9.90 -5.73
N PHE A 242 -6.67 10.01 -5.89
CA PHE A 242 -6.05 10.79 -6.94
C PHE A 242 -6.19 10.15 -8.33
N TYR A 243 -6.51 8.85 -8.40
CA TYR A 243 -6.75 8.16 -9.66
C TYR A 243 -8.08 8.63 -10.29
N PRO A 244 -8.08 9.13 -11.55
CA PRO A 244 -9.27 9.74 -12.16
C PRO A 244 -10.51 8.82 -12.26
N HIS A 245 -10.31 7.51 -12.38
CA HIS A 245 -11.38 6.52 -12.51
C HIS A 245 -11.59 5.70 -11.23
N ILE A 246 -11.35 6.30 -10.05
CA ILE A 246 -11.47 5.59 -8.77
C ILE A 246 -12.86 4.98 -8.54
N ASN A 247 -13.94 5.65 -8.96
CA ASN A 247 -15.30 5.14 -8.80
C ASN A 247 -15.59 3.89 -9.64
N GLU A 248 -14.98 3.78 -10.83
CA GLU A 248 -15.11 2.59 -11.69
C GLU A 248 -14.21 1.45 -11.20
N PHE A 249 -13.13 1.79 -10.51
CA PHE A 249 -12.20 0.81 -9.96
C PHE A 249 -12.73 0.12 -8.68
N LEU A 250 -13.61 0.77 -7.93
CA LEU A 250 -14.24 0.26 -6.70
C LEU A 250 -15.39 -0.71 -6.99
#